data_AF-A0A226ERV7-F1
#
_entry.id   AF-A0A226ERV7-F1
#
_cell.length_a   1.000
_cell.length_b   1.000
_cell.length_c   1.000
_cell.angle_alpha   90.00
_cell.angle_beta   90.00
_cell.angle_gamma   90.00
#
_symmetry.space_group_name_H-M   'P 1'
#
loop_
_entity.id
_entity.type
_entity.pdbx_description
1 polymer ?
#
loop_
_entity_poly.entity_id
_entity_poly.type
_entity_poly.pdbx_seq_one_letter_code
_entity_poly.pdbx_strand_id
1 'polypeptide(L)'
;MNEENVNGGGDMAPVTEEQPNLVEEVVVEESVTLLDDLRREEVVPQQPEVVQPELAPLLLDWSGVVIPQPDAELLLKPEIIASLDVDLLPPPPPVASQEPVNWEERCALLERQLQRAAEATTLRKRLIEIRETESKSLTSKLKLLSEAISEEKRLRNDLLTRVEAAELECGTVKDKLRRNLEALERMKGHHERRVTMLSANLEIADIKAQGTARKLEESHRKGAEQKGLLEELTMKLNENKKVTKTMEKQVKKLSDKNAFLTSQVALIGQLLGDDNTTGDNPSTSTPSSPPVDEEGSLWKIKNIIRQSENAESRDDQVPSGSKKDEEDEGVELSSLLELENDDDSESEPVKDIPGEESCYKRVEGPTGPKFILSVSRTFIKLKDLILEKRSLQQQIDGLKNLNTKLESKTDKQEHRLYCVTKELNKTWHLVSKLKLQQDRLHNNEAFLRFELKENRAIVEKLKKEMQSYKEKWRKVREKNDESQCVWQQLKDEFAQRRQESLSRQGGQSSSSASSPISLSNSPSPPREDSSLSLEEVDDFCAGIDLGDAMTPPPTPSEDVTTTNVPADPEG
;
A
#
# COMPACT_ATOMS: atom_id res chain seq x y z
N MET A 1 16.71 49.22 -27.70
CA MET A 1 17.65 49.41 -28.82
C MET A 1 18.32 48.06 -29.05
N ASN A 2 18.06 47.22 -30.05
CA ASN A 2 17.24 47.16 -31.27
C ASN A 2 16.82 45.67 -31.38
N GLU A 3 15.55 45.30 -31.59
CA GLU A 3 14.79 45.17 -32.85
C GLU A 3 15.20 44.01 -33.80
N GLU A 4 14.14 43.43 -34.39
CA GLU A 4 14.00 42.40 -35.45
C GLU A 4 13.92 40.93 -34.98
N ASN A 5 12.77 40.22 -34.96
CA ASN A 5 11.54 40.13 -35.80
C ASN A 5 11.69 39.33 -37.11
N VAL A 6 11.31 38.04 -37.12
CA VAL A 6 10.79 37.22 -38.25
C VAL A 6 10.06 36.02 -37.60
N ASN A 7 8.74 35.90 -37.51
CA ASN A 7 7.66 35.71 -38.51
C ASN A 7 7.65 34.34 -39.23
N GLY A 8 6.54 33.59 -39.03
CA GLY A 8 6.17 32.35 -39.71
C GLY A 8 5.32 31.45 -38.79
N GLY A 9 4.03 31.20 -38.96
CA GLY A 9 3.14 31.36 -40.12
C GLY A 9 2.85 29.99 -40.76
N GLY A 10 1.67 29.40 -40.50
CA GLY A 10 1.16 28.14 -41.08
C GLY A 10 0.94 27.07 -40.00
N ASP A 11 -0.16 26.34 -39.88
CA ASP A 11 -1.28 26.07 -40.78
C ASP A 11 -2.54 25.73 -39.96
N MET A 12 -3.68 26.24 -40.41
CA MET A 12 -5.02 25.80 -40.02
C MET A 12 -5.47 24.71 -41.00
N ALA A 13 -5.88 23.56 -40.49
CA ALA A 13 -6.68 22.59 -41.23
C ALA A 13 -7.94 22.24 -40.43
N PRO A 14 -9.16 22.39 -41.00
CA PRO A 14 -10.39 21.93 -40.38
C PRO A 14 -10.72 20.50 -40.82
N VAL A 15 -11.02 19.61 -39.88
CA VAL A 15 -11.47 18.24 -40.17
C VAL A 15 -12.82 18.01 -39.50
N THR A 16 -13.84 18.16 -40.35
CA THR A 16 -15.10 17.41 -40.48
C THR A 16 -15.86 16.95 -39.22
N GLU A 17 -17.05 17.54 -39.12
CA GLU A 17 -18.27 17.00 -38.51
C GLU A 17 -18.61 15.59 -39.00
N GLU A 18 -18.89 14.67 -38.08
CA GLU A 18 -19.82 13.56 -38.32
C GLU A 18 -20.78 13.46 -37.12
N GLN A 19 -22.06 13.67 -37.40
CA GLN A 19 -23.17 13.24 -36.55
C GLN A 19 -23.36 11.73 -36.67
N PRO A 20 -24.02 11.10 -35.70
CA PRO A 20 -25.28 10.47 -36.09
C PRO A 20 -26.46 10.68 -35.14
N ASN A 21 -27.61 10.70 -35.81
CA ASN A 21 -29.00 10.63 -35.38
C ASN A 21 -29.32 9.75 -34.15
N LEU A 22 -30.07 10.35 -33.24
CA LEU A 22 -31.38 9.92 -32.72
C LEU A 22 -31.80 8.46 -32.93
N VAL A 23 -31.93 7.73 -31.81
CA VAL A 23 -33.09 6.86 -31.54
C VAL A 23 -33.53 7.13 -30.11
N GLU A 24 -34.67 7.80 -29.96
CA GLU A 24 -35.47 7.80 -28.74
C GLU A 24 -36.05 6.40 -28.54
N GLU A 25 -35.78 5.77 -27.41
CA GLU A 25 -36.64 4.71 -26.89
C GLU A 25 -36.99 5.02 -25.43
N VAL A 26 -38.26 5.35 -25.26
CA VAL A 26 -38.95 5.56 -23.99
C VAL A 26 -39.14 4.19 -23.34
N VAL A 27 -38.45 3.93 -22.23
CA VAL A 27 -38.91 2.95 -21.24
C VAL A 27 -38.90 3.62 -19.87
N VAL A 28 -40.12 3.72 -19.36
CA VAL A 28 -40.56 4.31 -18.10
C VAL A 28 -40.16 3.41 -16.93
N GLU A 29 -39.62 4.05 -15.90
CA GLU A 29 -39.72 3.76 -14.46
C GLU A 29 -40.09 2.33 -14.03
N GLU A 30 -39.10 1.53 -13.60
CA GLU A 30 -39.26 0.50 -12.56
C GLU A 30 -37.91 -0.10 -12.13
N SER A 31 -37.06 0.66 -11.41
CA SER A 31 -35.86 0.07 -10.78
C SER A 31 -35.32 0.78 -9.53
N VAL A 32 -36.03 1.80 -9.02
CA VAL A 32 -35.55 2.59 -7.85
C VAL A 32 -36.05 2.02 -6.50
N THR A 33 -36.87 0.97 -6.47
CA THR A 33 -37.44 0.45 -5.21
C THR A 33 -36.79 -0.82 -4.65
N LEU A 34 -35.74 -1.37 -5.27
CA LEU A 34 -35.06 -2.59 -4.77
C LEU A 34 -33.71 -2.34 -4.07
N LEU A 35 -33.23 -1.10 -4.01
CA LEU A 35 -31.96 -0.77 -3.33
C LEU A 35 -32.11 -0.38 -1.85
N ASP A 36 -33.33 -0.17 -1.36
CA ASP A 36 -33.57 0.21 0.05
C ASP A 36 -33.84 -1.00 0.98
N ASP A 37 -34.17 -2.18 0.43
CA ASP A 37 -34.47 -3.38 1.22
C ASP A 37 -33.24 -4.24 1.58
N LEU A 38 -32.04 -3.93 1.05
CA LEU A 38 -30.79 -4.60 1.41
C LEU A 38 -29.98 -3.87 2.51
N ARG A 39 -30.50 -2.75 3.04
CA ARG A 39 -29.81 -1.93 4.06
C ARG A 39 -30.28 -2.16 5.49
N ARG A 40 -31.13 -3.18 5.73
CA ARG A 40 -31.70 -3.51 7.06
C ARG A 40 -31.54 -4.98 7.44
N GLU A 41 -30.37 -5.58 7.21
CA GLU A 41 -29.93 -6.74 8.00
C GLU A 41 -28.41 -6.66 8.20
N GLU A 42 -27.95 -5.60 8.88
CA GLU A 42 -26.64 -5.62 9.53
C GLU A 42 -26.79 -6.23 10.92
N VAL A 43 -27.11 -7.54 10.93
CA VAL A 43 -26.93 -8.38 12.11
C VAL A 43 -25.42 -8.47 12.32
N VAL A 44 -24.97 -7.81 13.39
CA VAL A 44 -23.62 -7.89 13.95
C VAL A 44 -23.15 -9.35 13.89
N PRO A 45 -22.15 -9.71 13.07
CA PRO A 45 -21.48 -10.96 13.28
C PRO A 45 -20.69 -10.80 14.59
N GLN A 46 -21.18 -11.44 15.65
CA GLN A 46 -20.34 -11.76 16.78
C GLN A 46 -19.07 -12.37 16.20
N GLN A 47 -17.94 -11.77 16.52
CA GLN A 47 -16.63 -12.31 16.20
C GLN A 47 -16.65 -13.80 16.57
N PRO A 48 -16.22 -14.72 15.70
CA PRO A 48 -15.86 -16.03 16.18
C PRO A 48 -14.75 -15.77 17.19
N GLU A 49 -15.06 -16.06 18.46
CA GLU A 49 -14.10 -16.24 19.52
C GLU A 49 -13.04 -17.18 18.94
N VAL A 50 -11.89 -16.59 18.57
CA VAL A 50 -10.73 -17.35 18.14
C VAL A 50 -10.26 -18.04 19.41
N VAL A 51 -10.85 -19.20 19.67
CA VAL A 51 -10.21 -20.26 20.43
C VAL A 51 -8.92 -20.52 19.67
N GLN A 52 -7.86 -19.86 20.11
CA GLN A 52 -6.51 -20.25 19.76
C GLN A 52 -6.47 -21.76 20.00
N PRO A 53 -6.03 -22.58 19.03
CA PRO A 53 -5.47 -23.84 19.46
C PRO A 53 -4.30 -23.43 20.34
N GLU A 54 -4.43 -23.60 21.65
CA GLU A 54 -3.28 -23.85 22.50
C GLU A 54 -2.54 -24.98 21.78
N LEU A 55 -1.55 -24.61 20.97
CA LEU A 55 -0.41 -25.45 20.71
C LEU A 55 0.30 -25.51 22.06
N ALA A 56 -0.27 -26.33 22.95
CA ALA A 56 0.48 -26.94 24.02
C ALA A 56 1.75 -27.45 23.34
N PRO A 57 2.95 -27.01 23.74
CA PRO A 57 4.12 -27.73 23.35
C PRO A 57 3.88 -29.13 23.93
N LEU A 58 3.69 -30.11 23.04
CA LEU A 58 4.07 -31.48 23.35
C LEU A 58 5.60 -31.47 23.48
N LEU A 59 6.08 -30.79 24.53
CA LEU A 59 7.19 -31.26 25.31
C LEU A 59 6.74 -32.64 25.77
N LEU A 60 7.00 -33.64 24.93
CA LEU A 60 7.30 -34.95 25.48
C LEU A 60 8.45 -34.67 26.46
N ASP A 61 8.07 -34.66 27.72
CA ASP A 61 8.98 -34.60 28.83
C ASP A 61 9.80 -35.90 28.81
N TRP A 62 10.89 -35.88 28.04
CA TRP A 62 11.93 -36.91 28.11
C TRP A 62 12.76 -36.78 29.40
N SER A 63 12.39 -35.93 30.37
CA SER A 63 13.02 -35.92 31.70
C SER A 63 12.52 -37.04 32.61
N GLY A 64 11.51 -37.82 32.19
CA GLY A 64 10.99 -38.97 32.92
C GLY A 64 11.51 -40.35 32.51
N VAL A 65 12.34 -40.47 31.46
CA VAL A 65 13.04 -41.74 31.22
C VAL A 65 14.27 -41.76 32.10
N VAL A 66 14.04 -42.12 33.36
CA VAL A 66 15.04 -42.77 34.19
C VAL A 66 15.43 -44.04 33.42
N ILE A 67 16.44 -43.93 32.55
CA ILE A 67 17.26 -45.08 32.22
C ILE A 67 17.78 -45.51 33.58
N PRO A 68 17.37 -46.69 34.10
CA PRO A 68 17.96 -47.16 35.34
C PRO A 68 19.47 -47.17 35.07
N GLN A 69 20.21 -46.39 35.86
CA GLN A 69 21.65 -46.60 35.96
C GLN A 69 21.81 -48.10 36.17
N PRO A 70 22.58 -48.83 35.36
CA PRO A 70 23.07 -50.10 35.82
C PRO A 70 23.97 -49.73 36.99
N ASP A 71 23.42 -49.90 38.20
CA ASP A 71 24.18 -49.82 39.43
C ASP A 71 25.46 -50.61 39.19
N ALA A 72 26.57 -49.87 39.29
CA ALA A 72 27.92 -50.38 39.23
C ALA A 72 28.26 -51.20 40.50
N GLU A 73 27.30 -51.98 41.00
CA GLU A 73 27.38 -52.85 42.18
C GLU A 73 26.86 -54.27 41.92
N LEU A 74 26.80 -54.71 40.66
CA LEU A 74 26.95 -56.13 40.35
C LEU A 74 28.41 -56.41 39.98
N LEU A 75 29.25 -56.23 41.01
CA LEU A 75 30.32 -57.18 41.30
C LEU A 75 29.87 -58.55 40.80
N LEU A 76 30.64 -59.10 39.88
CA LEU A 76 30.70 -60.53 39.59
C LEU A 76 30.71 -61.27 40.93
N LYS A 77 29.54 -61.64 41.44
CA LYS A 77 29.44 -62.73 42.39
C LYS A 77 29.95 -63.95 41.64
N PRO A 78 31.00 -64.63 42.10
CA PRO A 78 31.46 -65.88 41.51
C PRO A 78 30.48 -67.06 41.80
N GLU A 79 29.21 -66.79 42.08
CA GLU A 79 28.22 -67.80 42.47
C GLU A 79 27.37 -68.36 41.32
N ILE A 80 27.49 -67.86 40.07
CA ILE A 80 26.70 -68.38 38.93
C ILE A 80 27.54 -69.22 37.94
N ILE A 81 28.79 -69.54 38.28
CA ILE A 81 29.56 -70.62 37.61
C ILE A 81 29.66 -71.87 38.52
N ALA A 82 28.84 -71.94 39.57
CA ALA A 82 28.76 -73.10 40.47
C ALA A 82 27.56 -74.02 40.19
N SER A 83 26.83 -73.82 39.09
CA SER A 83 25.66 -74.62 38.71
C SER A 83 25.67 -74.97 37.22
N LEU A 84 26.83 -75.41 36.73
CA LEU A 84 26.85 -76.36 35.62
C LEU A 84 26.79 -77.75 36.25
N ASP A 85 25.68 -78.44 36.00
CA ASP A 85 25.44 -79.84 36.34
C ASP A 85 26.67 -80.70 36.07
N VAL A 86 27.30 -81.16 37.16
CA VAL A 86 28.25 -82.28 37.18
C VAL A 86 27.47 -83.56 37.49
N ASP A 87 26.35 -83.80 36.80
CA ASP A 87 25.51 -85.00 36.97
C ASP A 87 25.34 -85.84 35.69
N LEU A 88 26.23 -85.66 34.71
CA LEU A 88 26.34 -86.55 33.54
C LEU A 88 27.77 -87.06 33.33
N LEU A 89 28.45 -87.46 34.41
CA LEU A 89 29.64 -88.32 34.34
C LEU A 89 29.23 -89.77 34.68
N PRO A 90 29.42 -90.74 33.76
CA PRO A 90 29.16 -92.14 34.06
C PRO A 90 30.06 -92.65 35.20
N PRO A 91 29.60 -93.63 36.01
CA PRO A 91 30.36 -94.14 37.14
C PRO A 91 31.70 -94.74 36.68
N PRO A 92 32.78 -94.62 37.49
CA PRO A 92 34.06 -95.20 37.15
C PRO A 92 33.94 -96.73 37.06
N PRO A 93 34.54 -97.38 36.04
CA PRO A 93 34.55 -98.83 35.94
C PRO A 93 35.33 -99.45 37.11
N PRO A 94 34.96 -100.66 37.54
CA PRO A 94 35.56 -101.32 38.69
C PRO A 94 37.03 -101.61 38.43
N VAL A 95 37.85 -101.32 39.45
CA VAL A 95 39.26 -101.71 39.53
C VAL A 95 39.34 -103.24 39.49
N ALA A 96 39.58 -103.78 38.31
CA ALA A 96 40.04 -105.15 38.11
C ALA A 96 41.53 -105.06 37.76
N SER A 97 42.34 -105.31 38.79
CA SER A 97 43.56 -106.12 38.79
C SER A 97 44.43 -106.17 37.53
N GLN A 98 45.71 -105.86 37.78
CA GLN A 98 46.90 -106.22 37.01
C GLN A 98 47.22 -105.33 35.80
N GLU A 99 48.19 -104.45 35.99
CA GLU A 99 49.47 -104.47 35.27
C GLU A 99 50.39 -103.42 35.92
N PRO A 100 51.72 -103.58 35.92
CA PRO A 100 52.63 -102.53 36.33
C PRO A 100 52.53 -101.43 35.28
N VAL A 101 51.58 -100.51 35.45
CA VAL A 101 51.44 -99.34 34.59
C VAL A 101 52.81 -98.69 34.55
N ASN A 102 53.41 -98.66 33.36
CA ASN A 102 54.64 -97.95 33.11
C ASN A 102 54.38 -96.50 33.52
N TRP A 103 54.87 -96.14 34.70
CA TRP A 103 54.61 -94.87 35.34
C TRP A 103 55.03 -93.71 34.41
N GLU A 104 55.98 -93.95 33.50
CA GLU A 104 56.45 -93.00 32.49
C GLU A 104 55.36 -92.60 31.49
N GLU A 105 54.54 -93.53 31.00
CA GLU A 105 53.46 -93.20 30.04
C GLU A 105 52.34 -92.40 30.72
N ARG A 106 52.05 -92.71 31.99
CA ARG A 106 51.07 -91.96 32.79
C ARG A 106 51.59 -90.57 33.14
N CYS A 107 52.88 -90.43 33.44
CA CYS A 107 53.55 -89.14 33.63
C CYS A 107 53.54 -88.30 32.33
N ALA A 108 53.88 -88.89 31.18
CA ALA A 108 53.85 -88.20 29.89
C ALA A 108 52.43 -87.73 29.50
N LEU A 109 51.40 -88.52 29.82
CA LEU A 109 50.00 -88.11 29.61
C LEU A 109 49.61 -86.94 30.54
N LEU A 110 49.99 -87.00 31.82
CA LEU A 110 49.74 -85.91 32.77
C LEU A 110 50.49 -84.63 32.41
N GLU A 111 51.74 -84.73 31.92
CA GLU A 111 52.50 -83.58 31.41
C GLU A 111 51.83 -82.94 30.20
N ARG A 112 51.33 -83.73 29.24
CA ARG A 112 50.56 -83.19 28.10
C ARG A 112 49.25 -82.55 28.55
N GLN A 113 48.57 -83.12 29.55
CA GLN A 113 47.35 -82.52 30.11
C GLN A 113 47.66 -81.20 30.84
N LEU A 114 48.76 -81.15 31.61
CA LEU A 114 49.25 -79.94 32.25
C LEU A 114 49.65 -78.87 31.22
N GLN A 115 50.31 -79.26 30.13
CA GLN A 115 50.67 -78.33 29.06
C GLN A 115 49.45 -77.76 28.35
N ARG A 116 48.45 -78.60 28.02
CA ARG A 116 47.17 -78.12 27.46
C ARG A 116 46.41 -77.22 28.43
N ALA A 117 46.42 -77.54 29.73
CA ALA A 117 45.82 -76.68 30.75
C ALA A 117 46.55 -75.34 30.83
N ALA A 118 47.88 -75.33 30.78
CA ALA A 118 48.68 -74.12 30.75
C ALA A 118 48.37 -73.26 29.50
N GLU A 119 48.33 -73.87 28.31
CA GLU A 119 47.92 -73.20 27.06
C GLU A 119 46.49 -72.65 27.13
N ALA A 120 45.55 -73.39 27.72
CA ALA A 120 44.20 -72.88 27.95
C ALA A 120 44.20 -71.68 28.90
N THR A 121 45.04 -71.66 29.94
CA THR A 121 45.16 -70.50 30.83
C THR A 121 45.78 -69.29 30.13
N THR A 122 46.75 -69.47 29.23
CA THR A 122 47.35 -68.35 28.48
C THR A 122 46.38 -67.79 27.44
N LEU A 123 45.61 -68.63 26.76
CA LEU A 123 44.54 -68.19 25.87
C LEU A 123 43.45 -67.43 26.62
N ARG A 124 43.05 -67.90 27.82
CA ARG A 124 42.10 -67.18 28.69
C ARG A 124 42.63 -65.79 29.06
N LYS A 125 43.90 -65.68 29.44
CA LYS A 125 44.52 -64.36 29.73
C LYS A 125 44.48 -63.43 28.52
N ARG A 126 44.84 -63.92 27.34
CA ARG A 126 44.77 -63.13 26.09
C ARG A 126 43.35 -62.68 25.76
N LEU A 127 42.34 -63.55 25.95
CA LEU A 127 40.94 -63.17 25.74
C LEU A 127 40.46 -62.10 26.72
N ILE A 128 40.92 -62.14 27.97
CA ILE A 128 40.63 -61.10 28.97
C ILE A 128 41.30 -59.78 28.54
N GLU A 129 42.57 -59.81 28.14
CA GLU A 129 43.29 -58.62 27.65
C GLU A 129 42.60 -58.00 26.43
N ILE A 130 42.20 -58.80 25.44
CA ILE A 130 41.44 -58.32 24.27
C ILE A 130 40.15 -57.65 24.73
N ARG A 131 39.34 -58.33 25.57
CA ARG A 131 38.08 -57.78 26.10
C ARG A 131 38.31 -56.46 26.85
N GLU A 132 39.37 -56.35 27.65
CA GLU A 132 39.71 -55.11 28.36
C GLU A 132 40.09 -53.99 27.40
N THR A 133 40.87 -54.27 26.36
CA THR A 133 41.24 -53.25 25.36
C THR A 133 40.05 -52.78 24.54
N GLU A 134 39.14 -53.70 24.16
CA GLU A 134 37.89 -53.38 23.48
C GLU A 134 36.96 -52.57 24.38
N SER A 135 36.81 -52.96 25.65
CA SER A 135 36.01 -52.23 26.63
C SER A 135 36.55 -50.81 26.86
N LYS A 136 37.88 -50.65 26.98
CA LYS A 136 38.53 -49.34 27.07
C LYS A 136 38.29 -48.51 25.80
N SER A 137 38.43 -49.10 24.61
CA SER A 137 38.18 -48.44 23.32
C SER A 137 36.74 -47.96 23.19
N LEU A 138 35.76 -48.82 23.51
CA LEU A 138 34.34 -48.47 23.50
C LEU A 138 34.00 -47.39 24.53
N THR A 139 34.59 -47.46 25.72
CA THR A 139 34.40 -46.43 26.76
C THR A 139 34.92 -45.07 26.31
N SER A 140 36.09 -45.02 25.66
CA SER A 140 36.62 -43.78 25.08
C SER A 140 35.73 -43.24 23.95
N LYS A 141 35.21 -44.12 23.08
CA LYS A 141 34.25 -43.71 22.03
C LYS A 141 32.95 -43.18 22.61
N LEU A 142 32.40 -43.81 23.66
CA LEU A 142 31.20 -43.34 24.34
C LEU A 142 31.41 -41.97 24.98
N LYS A 143 32.59 -41.72 25.57
CA LYS A 143 32.93 -40.39 26.11
C LYS A 143 32.94 -39.31 25.03
N LEU A 144 33.62 -39.56 23.90
CA LEU A 144 33.64 -38.62 22.77
C LEU A 144 32.24 -38.34 22.22
N LEU A 145 31.39 -39.38 22.06
CA LEU A 145 30.02 -39.19 21.62
C LEU A 145 29.18 -38.42 22.65
N SER A 146 29.38 -38.66 23.94
CA SER A 146 28.68 -37.91 24.99
C SER A 146 29.04 -36.42 25.01
N GLU A 147 30.31 -36.10 24.74
CA GLU A 147 30.80 -34.73 24.64
C GLU A 147 30.24 -34.04 23.40
N ALA A 148 30.26 -34.71 22.23
CA ALA A 148 29.66 -34.21 21.00
C ALA A 148 28.16 -33.92 21.15
N ILE A 149 27.40 -34.82 21.79
CA ILE A 149 25.97 -34.60 22.08
C ILE A 149 25.78 -33.40 23.02
N SER A 150 26.66 -33.22 24.01
CA SER A 150 26.57 -32.08 24.92
C SER A 150 26.85 -30.74 24.23
N GLU A 151 27.80 -30.72 23.29
CA GLU A 151 28.12 -29.53 22.49
C GLU A 151 26.99 -29.20 21.52
N GLU A 152 26.41 -30.21 20.86
CA GLU A 152 25.25 -30.02 19.98
C GLU A 152 24.04 -29.48 20.74
N LYS A 153 23.78 -29.98 21.96
CA LYS A 153 22.74 -29.43 22.84
C LYS A 153 23.00 -27.98 23.19
N ARG A 154 24.26 -27.60 23.47
CA ARG A 154 24.64 -26.21 23.75
C ARG A 154 24.39 -25.31 22.53
N LEU A 155 24.80 -25.75 21.34
CA LEU A 155 24.58 -25.01 20.10
C LEU A 155 23.09 -24.87 19.77
N ARG A 156 22.28 -25.92 19.98
CA ARG A 156 20.83 -25.85 19.80
C ARG A 156 20.21 -24.81 20.73
N ASN A 157 20.61 -24.77 22.00
CA ASN A 157 20.11 -23.78 22.95
C ASN A 157 20.49 -22.34 22.55
N ASP A 158 21.72 -22.14 22.08
CA ASP A 158 22.19 -20.82 21.62
C ASP A 158 21.50 -20.37 20.32
N LEU A 159 21.14 -21.30 19.43
CA LEU A 159 20.30 -21.00 18.28
C LEU A 159 18.87 -20.68 18.68
N LEU A 160 18.31 -21.37 19.67
CA LEU A 160 16.96 -21.13 20.17
C LEU A 160 16.83 -19.72 20.75
N THR A 161 17.77 -19.28 21.60
CA THR A 161 17.78 -17.92 22.17
C THR A 161 17.93 -16.85 21.09
N ARG A 162 18.71 -17.11 20.04
CA ARG A 162 18.84 -16.20 18.89
C ARG A 162 17.56 -16.12 18.06
N VAL A 163 16.83 -17.22 17.89
CA VAL A 163 15.53 -17.24 17.22
C VAL A 163 14.51 -16.45 18.03
N GLU A 164 14.44 -16.68 19.35
CA GLU A 164 13.54 -15.92 20.26
C GLU A 164 13.83 -14.41 20.22
N ALA A 165 15.11 -14.01 20.21
CA ALA A 165 15.50 -12.61 20.08
C ALA A 165 15.05 -12.01 18.73
N ALA A 166 15.25 -12.74 17.63
CA ALA A 166 14.84 -12.30 16.30
C ALA A 166 13.31 -12.21 16.16
N GLU A 167 12.56 -13.13 16.77
CA GLU A 167 11.10 -13.07 16.81
C GLU A 167 10.60 -11.85 17.59
N LEU A 168 11.26 -11.50 18.70
CA LEU A 168 10.92 -10.31 19.47
C LEU A 168 11.22 -9.02 18.69
N GLU A 169 12.38 -8.94 18.01
CA GLU A 169 12.70 -7.83 17.12
C GLU A 169 11.68 -7.68 15.98
N CYS A 170 11.33 -8.80 15.33
CA CYS A 170 10.30 -8.83 14.29
C CYS A 170 8.95 -8.35 14.82
N GLY A 171 8.58 -8.73 16.04
CA GLY A 171 7.41 -8.22 16.76
C GLY A 171 7.44 -6.69 16.91
N THR A 172 8.57 -6.12 17.36
CA THR A 172 8.69 -4.66 17.50
C THR A 172 8.57 -3.92 16.17
N VAL A 173 9.14 -4.47 15.10
CA VAL A 173 9.04 -3.89 13.74
C VAL A 173 7.61 -3.95 13.23
N LYS A 174 6.92 -5.08 13.44
CA LYS A 174 5.49 -5.24 13.07
C LYS A 174 4.62 -4.21 13.79
N ASP A 175 4.88 -3.94 15.07
CA ASP A 175 4.14 -2.94 15.82
C ASP A 175 4.47 -1.50 15.40
N LYS A 176 5.74 -1.21 15.06
CA LYS A 176 6.10 0.08 14.45
C LYS A 176 5.38 0.29 13.12
N LEU A 177 5.32 -0.72 12.27
CA LEU A 177 4.60 -0.67 11.00
C LEU A 177 3.09 -0.43 11.23
N ARG A 178 2.48 -1.10 12.21
CA ARG A 178 1.07 -0.88 12.58
C ARG A 178 0.82 0.58 13.00
N ARG A 179 1.64 1.13 13.89
CA ARG A 179 1.53 2.54 14.33
C ARG A 179 1.67 3.52 13.17
N ASN A 180 2.58 3.25 12.23
CA ASN A 180 2.78 4.08 11.05
C ASN A 180 1.58 4.03 10.10
N LEU A 181 0.99 2.85 9.89
CA LEU A 181 -0.24 2.71 9.09
C LEU A 181 -1.40 3.48 9.71
N GLU A 182 -1.62 3.35 11.02
CA GLU A 182 -2.64 4.13 11.73
C GLU A 182 -2.38 5.64 11.65
N ALA A 183 -1.12 6.09 11.73
CA ALA A 183 -0.77 7.50 11.58
C ALA A 183 -1.07 8.02 10.16
N LEU A 184 -0.78 7.23 9.13
CA LEU A 184 -1.12 7.54 7.75
C LEU A 184 -2.64 7.61 7.53
N GLU A 185 -3.42 6.70 8.12
CA GLU A 185 -4.88 6.74 8.06
C GLU A 185 -5.45 8.00 8.73
N ARG A 186 -4.91 8.39 9.91
CA ARG A 186 -5.28 9.66 10.57
C ARG A 186 -4.97 10.87 9.69
N MET A 187 -3.79 10.89 9.08
CA MET A 187 -3.38 11.97 8.18
C MET A 187 -4.26 12.03 6.93
N LYS A 188 -4.56 10.88 6.31
CA LYS A 188 -5.48 10.77 5.17
C LYS A 188 -6.86 11.31 5.54
N GLY A 189 -7.42 10.90 6.67
CA GLY A 189 -8.71 11.42 7.15
C GLY A 189 -8.70 12.93 7.40
N HIS A 190 -7.59 13.50 7.89
CA HIS A 190 -7.45 14.95 8.02
C HIS A 190 -7.43 15.65 6.65
N HIS A 191 -6.72 15.09 5.67
CA HIS A 191 -6.67 15.65 4.32
C HIS A 191 -8.03 15.58 3.62
N GLU A 192 -8.75 14.47 3.75
CA GLU A 192 -10.11 14.31 3.22
C GLU A 192 -11.06 15.36 3.81
N ARG A 193 -11.04 15.58 5.14
CA ARG A 193 -11.80 16.65 5.79
C ARG A 193 -11.40 18.04 5.30
N ARG A 194 -10.11 18.29 5.06
CA ARG A 194 -9.64 19.57 4.53
C ARG A 194 -10.13 19.79 3.10
N VAL A 195 -10.11 18.76 2.26
CA VAL A 195 -10.63 18.82 0.88
C VAL A 195 -12.13 19.08 0.88
N THR A 196 -12.91 18.40 1.72
CA THR A 196 -14.36 18.65 1.81
C THR A 196 -14.68 20.07 2.29
N MET A 197 -13.94 20.58 3.28
CA MET A 197 -14.07 21.97 3.73
C MET A 197 -13.71 22.98 2.63
N LEU A 198 -12.61 22.76 1.90
CA LEU A 198 -12.23 23.64 0.78
C LEU A 198 -13.24 23.58 -0.36
N SER A 199 -13.79 22.40 -0.66
CA SER A 199 -14.87 22.24 -1.66
C SER A 199 -16.12 23.03 -1.26
N ALA A 200 -16.55 22.94 0.01
CA ALA A 200 -17.68 23.72 0.51
C ALA A 200 -17.40 25.23 0.46
N ASN A 201 -16.18 25.66 0.78
CA ASN A 201 -15.79 27.06 0.68
C ASN A 201 -15.80 27.57 -0.76
N LEU A 202 -15.36 26.75 -1.72
CA LEU A 202 -15.43 27.08 -3.15
C LEU A 202 -16.87 27.21 -3.64
N GLU A 203 -17.76 26.32 -3.21
CA GLU A 203 -19.20 26.39 -3.54
C GLU A 203 -19.84 27.66 -2.98
N ILE A 204 -19.53 28.03 -1.74
CA ILE A 204 -19.99 29.29 -1.13
C ILE A 204 -19.44 30.50 -1.92
N ALA A 205 -18.18 30.46 -2.35
CA ALA A 205 -17.58 31.52 -3.13
C ALA A 205 -18.23 31.65 -4.52
N ASP A 206 -18.55 30.54 -5.17
CA ASP A 206 -19.26 30.54 -6.46
C ASP A 206 -20.68 31.11 -6.33
N ILE A 207 -21.44 30.71 -5.31
CA ILE A 207 -22.76 31.28 -5.02
C ILE A 207 -22.67 32.80 -4.80
N LYS A 208 -21.64 33.28 -4.08
CA LYS A 208 -21.41 34.71 -3.88
C LYS A 208 -21.07 35.42 -5.19
N ALA A 209 -20.21 34.84 -6.03
CA ALA A 209 -19.83 35.39 -7.33
C ALA A 209 -21.02 35.44 -8.30
N GLN A 210 -21.86 34.40 -8.34
CA GLN A 210 -23.11 34.43 -9.09
C GLN A 210 -24.06 35.52 -8.56
N GLY A 211 -24.12 35.70 -7.24
CA GLY A 211 -24.91 36.77 -6.61
C GLY A 211 -24.44 38.17 -7.02
N THR A 212 -23.14 38.42 -7.08
CA THR A 212 -22.60 39.72 -7.55
C THR A 212 -22.79 39.91 -9.06
N ALA A 213 -22.64 38.85 -9.87
CA ALA A 213 -22.91 38.88 -11.30
C ALA A 213 -24.36 39.27 -11.61
N ARG A 214 -25.34 38.64 -10.94
CA ARG A 214 -26.77 38.99 -11.09
C ARG A 214 -27.06 40.45 -10.71
N LYS A 215 -26.44 40.96 -9.65
CA LYS A 215 -26.56 42.38 -9.26
C LYS A 215 -25.99 43.32 -10.33
N LEU A 216 -24.87 42.95 -10.94
CA LEU A 216 -24.25 43.72 -12.02
C LEU A 216 -25.13 43.72 -13.28
N GLU A 217 -25.68 42.57 -13.67
CA GLU A 217 -26.65 42.44 -14.77
C GLU A 217 -27.90 43.29 -14.53
N GLU A 218 -28.44 43.28 -13.31
CA GLU A 218 -29.59 44.11 -12.95
C GLU A 218 -29.25 45.60 -13.05
N SER A 219 -28.06 46.00 -12.63
CA SER A 219 -27.58 47.38 -12.77
C SER A 219 -27.42 47.77 -14.25
N HIS A 220 -26.87 46.89 -15.08
CA HIS A 220 -26.80 47.09 -16.54
C HIS A 220 -28.19 47.20 -17.18
N ARG A 221 -29.16 46.38 -16.77
CA ARG A 221 -30.55 46.48 -17.24
C ARG A 221 -31.17 47.81 -16.89
N LYS A 222 -31.05 48.25 -15.63
CA LYS A 222 -31.51 49.58 -15.18
C LYS A 222 -30.82 50.71 -15.94
N GLY A 223 -29.52 50.59 -16.19
CA GLY A 223 -28.77 51.54 -17.01
C GLY A 223 -29.26 51.61 -18.46
N ALA A 224 -29.60 50.47 -19.06
CA ALA A 224 -30.17 50.41 -20.40
C ALA A 224 -31.58 51.02 -20.47
N GLU A 225 -32.43 50.77 -19.48
CA GLU A 225 -33.75 51.41 -19.34
C GLU A 225 -33.63 52.93 -19.22
N GLN A 226 -32.72 53.42 -18.37
CA GLN A 226 -32.45 54.85 -18.21
C GLN A 226 -31.93 55.48 -19.52
N LYS A 227 -31.05 54.78 -20.25
CA LYS A 227 -30.56 55.22 -21.55
C LYS A 227 -31.69 55.31 -22.58
N GLY A 228 -32.59 54.33 -22.62
CA GLY A 228 -33.78 54.36 -23.48
C GLY A 228 -34.71 55.55 -23.18
N LEU A 229 -34.96 55.82 -21.90
CA LEU A 229 -35.73 57.01 -21.47
C LEU A 229 -35.04 58.33 -21.87
N LEU A 230 -33.71 58.39 -21.78
CA LEU A 230 -32.93 59.55 -22.21
C LEU A 230 -33.04 59.77 -23.73
N GLU A 231 -32.97 58.71 -24.53
CA GLU A 231 -33.16 58.77 -25.98
C GLU A 231 -34.58 59.25 -26.33
N GLU A 232 -35.61 58.76 -25.65
CA GLU A 232 -37.00 59.21 -25.82
C GLU A 232 -37.17 60.71 -25.49
N LEU A 233 -36.63 61.16 -24.36
CA LEU A 233 -36.64 62.58 -23.98
C LEU A 233 -35.89 63.44 -25.00
N THR A 234 -34.78 62.94 -25.54
CA THR A 234 -34.00 63.63 -26.57
C THR A 234 -34.80 63.76 -27.87
N MET A 235 -35.56 62.73 -28.26
CA MET A 235 -36.48 62.80 -29.39
C MET A 235 -37.57 63.84 -29.16
N LYS A 236 -38.25 63.80 -28.00
CA LYS A 236 -39.27 64.80 -27.62
C LYS A 236 -38.72 66.22 -27.60
N LEU A 237 -37.49 66.42 -27.11
CA LEU A 237 -36.82 67.71 -27.15
C LEU A 237 -36.59 68.18 -28.59
N ASN A 238 -36.17 67.28 -29.49
CA ASN A 238 -35.99 67.61 -30.90
C ASN A 238 -37.31 67.92 -31.61
N GLU A 239 -38.41 67.25 -31.26
CA GLU A 239 -39.76 67.60 -31.73
C GLU A 239 -40.19 68.97 -31.23
N ASN A 240 -40.03 69.25 -29.94
CA ASN A 240 -40.31 70.57 -29.37
C ASN A 240 -39.46 71.67 -30.01
N LYS A 241 -38.19 71.38 -30.34
CA LYS A 241 -37.32 72.28 -31.12
C LYS A 241 -37.87 72.53 -32.54
N LYS A 242 -38.47 71.54 -33.19
CA LYS A 242 -39.15 71.74 -34.48
C LYS A 242 -40.38 72.61 -34.32
N VAL A 243 -41.20 72.36 -33.30
CA VAL A 243 -42.41 73.17 -33.01
C VAL A 243 -42.04 74.62 -32.70
N THR A 244 -41.07 74.87 -31.84
CA THR A 244 -40.58 76.24 -31.55
C THR A 244 -40.07 76.94 -32.80
N LYS A 245 -39.28 76.27 -33.66
CA LYS A 245 -38.88 76.83 -34.97
C LYS A 245 -40.08 77.18 -35.86
N THR A 246 -41.15 76.39 -35.83
CA THR A 246 -42.37 76.72 -36.59
C THR A 246 -43.12 77.91 -35.98
N MET A 247 -43.21 78.00 -34.64
CA MET A 247 -43.78 79.14 -33.94
C MET A 247 -42.96 80.41 -34.16
N GLU A 248 -41.63 80.36 -34.11
CA GLU A 248 -40.73 81.47 -34.44
C GLU A 248 -40.99 81.98 -35.86
N LYS A 249 -41.17 81.08 -36.84
CA LYS A 249 -41.55 81.48 -38.22
C LYS A 249 -42.92 82.16 -38.26
N GLN A 250 -43.89 81.70 -37.48
CA GLN A 250 -45.21 82.33 -37.40
C GLN A 250 -45.14 83.71 -36.71
N VAL A 251 -44.42 83.82 -35.59
CA VAL A 251 -44.17 85.08 -34.88
C VAL A 251 -43.43 86.06 -35.79
N LYS A 252 -42.42 85.61 -36.55
CA LYS A 252 -41.75 86.46 -37.53
C LYS A 252 -42.71 86.96 -38.60
N LYS A 253 -43.56 86.09 -39.17
CA LYS A 253 -44.60 86.52 -40.12
C LYS A 253 -45.58 87.52 -39.51
N LEU A 254 -45.98 87.33 -38.25
CA LEU A 254 -46.84 88.29 -37.54
C LEU A 254 -46.11 89.59 -37.23
N SER A 255 -44.82 89.53 -36.87
CA SER A 255 -43.94 90.67 -36.64
C SER A 255 -43.75 91.47 -37.92
N ASP A 256 -43.51 90.83 -39.07
CA ASP A 256 -43.39 91.48 -40.37
C ASP A 256 -44.72 92.16 -40.76
N LYS A 257 -45.86 91.50 -40.51
CA LYS A 257 -47.19 92.11 -40.65
C LYS A 257 -47.39 93.30 -39.71
N ASN A 258 -46.94 93.19 -38.46
CA ASN A 258 -47.07 94.26 -37.48
C ASN A 258 -46.16 95.45 -37.81
N ALA A 259 -44.95 95.20 -38.31
CA ALA A 259 -44.05 96.21 -38.84
C ALA A 259 -44.64 96.88 -40.09
N PHE A 260 -45.28 96.11 -40.97
CA PHE A 260 -46.03 96.67 -42.10
C PHE A 260 -47.20 97.54 -41.64
N LEU A 261 -47.98 97.09 -40.66
CA LEU A 261 -49.06 97.89 -40.06
C LEU A 261 -48.52 99.12 -39.33
N THR A 262 -47.40 99.01 -38.61
CA THR A 262 -46.74 100.14 -37.94
C THR A 262 -46.21 101.13 -38.97
N SER A 263 -45.66 100.65 -40.10
CA SER A 263 -45.29 101.50 -41.23
C SER A 263 -46.51 102.17 -41.88
N GLN A 264 -47.66 101.49 -41.94
CA GLN A 264 -48.91 102.13 -42.38
C GLN A 264 -49.39 103.18 -41.37
N VAL A 265 -49.33 102.90 -40.06
CA VAL A 265 -49.66 103.87 -39.01
C VAL A 265 -48.69 105.05 -39.02
N ALA A 266 -47.39 104.83 -39.28
CA ALA A 266 -46.40 105.88 -39.45
C ALA A 266 -46.65 106.71 -40.72
N LEU A 267 -47.08 106.08 -41.82
CA LEU A 267 -47.50 106.77 -43.04
C LEU A 267 -48.78 107.60 -42.81
N ILE A 268 -49.72 107.07 -42.02
CA ILE A 268 -50.92 107.80 -41.58
C ILE A 268 -50.51 108.97 -40.66
N GLY A 269 -49.53 108.77 -39.77
CA GLY A 269 -48.94 109.84 -38.95
C GLY A 269 -48.21 110.91 -39.78
N GLN A 270 -47.57 110.53 -40.90
CA GLN A 270 -46.94 111.47 -41.84
C GLN A 270 -47.92 112.15 -42.81
N LEU A 271 -49.15 111.65 -42.96
CA LEU A 271 -50.20 112.22 -43.82
C LEU A 271 -51.25 113.03 -43.06
N LEU A 272 -51.15 113.10 -41.72
CA LEU A 272 -52.00 113.89 -40.84
C LEU A 272 -51.15 114.85 -39.99
N GLY A 273 -50.62 115.87 -40.66
CA GLY A 273 -50.49 117.23 -40.12
C GLY A 273 -49.44 117.50 -39.04
N ASP A 274 -48.60 118.49 -39.34
CA ASP A 274 -47.74 119.23 -38.43
C ASP A 274 -48.52 120.02 -37.33
N ASP A 275 -47.76 120.48 -36.34
CA ASP A 275 -48.05 121.47 -35.27
C ASP A 275 -48.62 120.97 -33.93
N ASN A 276 -47.72 120.65 -32.97
CA ASN A 276 -47.67 121.37 -31.69
C ASN A 276 -46.42 121.08 -30.81
N THR A 277 -45.66 122.15 -30.58
CA THR A 277 -45.08 122.66 -29.32
C THR A 277 -44.79 121.74 -28.10
N THR A 278 -43.54 121.86 -27.62
CA THR A 278 -43.08 122.11 -26.23
C THR A 278 -43.64 121.25 -25.07
N GLY A 279 -42.76 120.57 -24.35
CA GLY A 279 -43.08 120.02 -23.02
C GLY A 279 -41.95 119.19 -22.40
N ASP A 280 -41.63 119.53 -21.15
CA ASP A 280 -40.51 119.08 -20.33
C ASP A 280 -40.43 117.58 -19.98
N ASN A 281 -39.24 117.22 -19.49
CA ASN A 281 -38.91 116.10 -18.58
C ASN A 281 -40.08 115.61 -17.69
N PRO A 282 -40.06 114.32 -17.31
CA PRO A 282 -39.55 114.03 -15.97
C PRO A 282 -38.61 112.82 -15.91
N SER A 283 -37.65 112.99 -15.00
CA SER A 283 -36.91 111.96 -14.27
C SER A 283 -37.81 110.86 -13.67
N THR A 284 -37.15 109.85 -13.08
CA THR A 284 -37.63 108.76 -12.19
C THR A 284 -37.89 107.43 -12.89
N SER A 285 -37.38 106.28 -12.44
CA SER A 285 -36.57 105.94 -11.29
C SER A 285 -36.10 104.49 -11.44
N THR A 286 -34.84 104.22 -11.12
CA THR A 286 -34.39 102.98 -10.47
C THR A 286 -35.38 102.53 -9.38
N PRO A 287 -35.60 101.23 -9.20
CA PRO A 287 -34.89 100.56 -8.10
C PRO A 287 -34.41 99.16 -8.52
N SER A 288 -33.13 98.86 -8.29
CA SER A 288 -32.69 98.01 -7.18
C SER A 288 -32.89 96.51 -7.43
N SER A 289 -31.78 95.82 -7.72
CA SER A 289 -31.30 94.56 -7.12
C SER A 289 -32.31 93.49 -6.63
N PRO A 290 -32.03 92.18 -6.84
CA PRO A 290 -30.73 91.60 -6.44
C PRO A 290 -30.06 90.66 -7.47
N PRO A 291 -28.75 90.41 -7.31
CA PRO A 291 -28.08 89.31 -7.98
C PRO A 291 -28.57 88.00 -7.35
N VAL A 292 -28.90 87.01 -8.17
CA VAL A 292 -29.05 85.63 -7.70
C VAL A 292 -28.02 84.81 -8.46
N ASP A 293 -27.04 84.36 -7.70
CA ASP A 293 -25.89 83.59 -8.12
C ASP A 293 -26.30 82.28 -8.81
N GLU A 294 -26.15 82.20 -10.14
CA GLU A 294 -26.25 80.94 -10.89
C GLU A 294 -24.93 80.13 -10.90
N GLU A 295 -24.04 80.36 -9.94
CA GLU A 295 -22.92 79.44 -9.64
C GLU A 295 -23.16 78.58 -8.36
N GLY A 296 -24.29 78.76 -7.68
CA GLY A 296 -24.65 78.03 -6.46
C GLY A 296 -25.25 76.62 -6.66
N SER A 297 -25.57 76.23 -7.89
CA SER A 297 -26.28 74.96 -8.18
C SER A 297 -25.41 73.86 -8.79
N LEU A 298 -24.17 74.16 -9.21
CA LEU A 298 -23.27 73.20 -9.85
C LEU A 298 -22.28 72.52 -8.87
N TRP A 299 -22.02 73.13 -7.71
CA TRP A 299 -21.25 72.47 -6.63
C TRP A 299 -22.08 71.43 -5.86
N LYS A 300 -23.41 71.60 -5.78
CA LYS A 300 -24.32 70.67 -5.09
C LYS A 300 -24.45 69.32 -5.80
N ILE A 301 -24.30 69.29 -7.14
CA ILE A 301 -24.29 68.04 -7.92
C ILE A 301 -22.91 67.35 -7.84
N LYS A 302 -21.81 68.11 -7.75
CA LYS A 302 -20.45 67.56 -7.58
C LYS A 302 -20.19 66.99 -6.18
N ASN A 303 -20.92 67.44 -5.16
CA ASN A 303 -20.74 66.97 -3.78
C ASN A 303 -21.53 65.69 -3.44
N ILE A 304 -22.56 65.34 -4.24
CA ILE A 304 -23.32 64.09 -4.05
C ILE A 304 -22.56 62.89 -4.66
N ILE A 305 -21.81 63.09 -5.75
CA ILE A 305 -21.00 62.02 -6.37
C ILE A 305 -19.74 61.70 -5.54
N ARG A 306 -19.30 62.61 -4.65
CA ARG A 306 -18.11 62.40 -3.80
C ARG A 306 -18.42 61.84 -2.40
N GLN A 307 -19.70 61.73 -2.03
CA GLN A 307 -20.14 61.20 -0.73
C GLN A 307 -20.61 59.74 -0.79
N SER A 308 -20.64 59.09 -1.96
CA SER A 308 -20.94 57.65 -2.11
C SER A 308 -19.71 56.73 -2.09
N GLU A 309 -18.50 57.26 -1.96
CA GLU A 309 -17.25 56.47 -1.91
C GLU A 309 -16.58 56.47 -0.52
N ASN A 310 -17.20 57.04 0.52
CA ASN A 310 -16.55 57.21 1.83
C ASN A 310 -17.45 56.93 3.04
N ALA A 311 -18.25 55.86 2.96
CA ALA A 311 -18.97 55.30 4.10
C ALA A 311 -18.69 53.81 4.25
N GLU A 312 -17.41 53.44 4.43
CA GLU A 312 -17.05 52.19 5.09
C GLU A 312 -15.67 52.34 5.76
N SER A 313 -15.69 52.69 7.03
CA SER A 313 -14.53 52.69 7.92
C SER A 313 -15.02 52.45 9.35
N ARG A 314 -14.39 51.44 9.99
CA ARG A 314 -14.15 51.25 11.45
C ARG A 314 -15.28 50.61 12.27
N ASP A 315 -15.03 49.71 13.24
CA ASP A 315 -13.85 49.27 14.00
C ASP A 315 -14.16 47.82 14.50
N ASP A 316 -13.19 46.91 14.68
CA ASP A 316 -12.57 46.71 16.00
C ASP A 316 -11.10 46.22 15.99
N GLN A 317 -10.43 46.67 17.05
CA GLN A 317 -9.03 46.67 17.48
C GLN A 317 -8.42 45.26 17.74
N VAL A 318 -7.16 44.95 17.36
CA VAL A 318 -5.83 45.18 18.05
C VAL A 318 -5.72 44.36 19.37
N PRO A 319 -4.63 43.59 19.66
CA PRO A 319 -3.25 44.08 19.64
C PRO A 319 -2.09 43.17 19.15
N SER A 320 -1.14 43.84 18.49
CA SER A 320 0.30 43.87 18.76
C SER A 320 0.89 42.87 19.77
N GLY A 321 1.83 42.06 19.31
CA GLY A 321 2.84 41.40 20.14
C GLY A 321 4.02 40.84 19.34
N SER A 322 5.18 41.47 19.51
CA SER A 322 6.54 40.90 19.45
C SER A 322 7.10 40.31 18.14
N LYS A 323 8.11 41.03 17.62
CA LYS A 323 9.34 40.48 17.03
C LYS A 323 10.06 39.57 18.05
N LYS A 324 10.92 38.68 17.53
CA LYS A 324 11.84 37.72 18.19
C LYS A 324 11.16 36.36 18.45
N ASP A 325 11.62 35.19 18.02
CA ASP A 325 12.95 34.64 17.74
C ASP A 325 12.86 33.42 16.76
N GLU A 326 14.02 32.95 16.27
CA GLU A 326 14.34 31.57 15.80
C GLU A 326 13.72 31.11 14.45
N GLU A 327 14.43 31.01 13.31
CA GLU A 327 15.70 30.31 13.05
C GLU A 327 15.76 28.92 13.69
N ASP A 328 15.15 27.91 13.06
CA ASP A 328 15.48 26.50 13.33
C ASP A 328 15.09 25.56 12.17
N GLU A 329 15.78 25.66 11.03
CA GLU A 329 15.99 24.56 10.06
C GLU A 329 17.34 24.75 9.35
N GLY A 330 18.41 24.89 10.15
CA GLY A 330 19.78 25.07 9.65
C GLY A 330 20.88 24.44 10.50
N VAL A 331 20.55 23.66 11.53
CA VAL A 331 21.54 23.17 12.52
C VAL A 331 22.12 21.78 12.18
N GLU A 332 21.62 21.09 11.15
CA GLU A 332 22.14 19.75 10.78
C GLU A 332 23.32 19.75 9.80
N LEU A 333 23.89 20.91 9.41
CA LEU A 333 25.08 20.97 8.54
C LEU A 333 26.31 21.64 9.16
N SER A 334 26.23 22.13 10.41
CA SER A 334 27.40 22.68 11.12
C SER A 334 28.12 21.66 12.01
N SER A 335 27.55 20.48 12.23
CA SER A 335 28.13 19.44 13.09
C SER A 335 29.18 18.55 12.40
N LEU A 336 29.62 18.88 11.17
CA LEU A 336 30.53 18.04 10.37
C LEU A 336 31.86 18.74 9.99
N LEU A 337 32.16 19.91 10.57
CA LEU A 337 33.41 20.64 10.35
C LEU A 337 34.19 20.97 11.63
N GLU A 338 33.84 20.35 12.75
CA GLU A 338 34.47 20.57 14.06
C GLU A 338 35.17 19.30 14.56
N LEU A 339 36.06 18.75 13.74
CA LEU A 339 37.07 17.76 14.15
C LEU A 339 38.28 17.85 13.20
N GLU A 340 39.08 18.92 13.32
CA GLU A 340 40.55 18.88 13.17
C GLU A 340 41.14 20.26 13.53
N ASN A 341 41.28 20.54 14.83
CA ASN A 341 42.15 21.60 15.34
C ASN A 341 42.76 21.08 16.65
N ASP A 342 43.74 20.20 16.50
CA ASP A 342 44.79 19.97 17.49
C ASP A 342 46.08 19.79 16.68
N ASP A 343 46.74 20.88 16.33
CA ASP A 343 48.18 20.86 16.12
C ASP A 343 48.77 22.26 16.38
N ASP A 344 49.70 22.27 17.33
CA ASP A 344 50.46 23.38 17.83
C ASP A 344 51.14 24.20 16.73
N SER A 345 50.91 25.51 16.73
CA SER A 345 51.86 26.49 16.21
C SER A 345 51.56 27.87 16.80
N GLU A 346 52.29 28.20 17.87
CA GLU A 346 52.54 29.58 18.29
C GLU A 346 53.03 30.39 17.08
N SER A 347 52.22 31.34 16.61
CA SER A 347 52.71 32.45 15.79
C SER A 347 52.27 33.76 16.43
N GLU A 348 53.29 34.44 16.95
CA GLU A 348 53.35 35.80 17.47
C GLU A 348 52.41 36.82 16.77
N PRO A 349 51.98 37.87 17.50
CA PRO A 349 51.28 38.98 16.89
C PRO A 349 52.19 39.67 15.88
N VAL A 350 51.70 39.83 14.66
CA VAL A 350 52.32 40.65 13.60
C VAL A 350 52.46 42.09 14.14
N LYS A 351 53.64 42.35 14.68
CA LYS A 351 54.15 43.69 14.99
C LYS A 351 54.29 44.47 13.69
N ASP A 352 53.79 45.70 13.75
CA ASP A 352 54.28 46.87 13.02
C ASP A 352 54.49 46.71 11.51
N ILE A 353 53.58 47.30 10.72
CA ILE A 353 53.94 47.84 9.40
C ILE A 353 54.93 48.98 9.69
N PRO A 354 56.25 48.82 9.52
CA PRO A 354 57.20 49.86 9.84
C PRO A 354 57.36 50.70 8.58
N GLY A 355 56.53 51.73 8.46
CA GLY A 355 56.75 52.86 7.55
C GLY A 355 56.80 52.52 6.07
N GLU A 356 55.92 53.13 5.30
CA GLU A 356 56.19 53.45 3.90
C GLU A 356 57.41 54.38 3.79
N GLU A 357 58.62 53.86 4.04
CA GLU A 357 59.85 54.51 3.62
C GLU A 357 60.00 54.28 2.12
N SER A 358 59.44 55.21 1.35
CA SER A 358 59.63 55.36 -0.08
C SER A 358 61.06 54.96 -0.50
N CYS A 359 61.17 54.14 -1.55
CA CYS A 359 62.46 53.68 -2.12
C CYS A 359 63.34 54.83 -2.65
N TYR A 360 62.84 56.05 -2.55
CA TYR A 360 63.49 57.29 -2.91
C TYR A 360 64.06 57.99 -1.67
N LYS A 361 65.38 58.13 -1.63
CA LYS A 361 66.06 58.95 -0.64
C LYS A 361 66.05 60.40 -1.11
N ARG A 362 65.48 61.31 -0.33
CA ARG A 362 65.57 62.76 -0.62
C ARG A 362 67.01 63.21 -0.40
N VAL A 363 67.64 63.78 -1.41
CA VAL A 363 68.99 64.33 -1.36
C VAL A 363 68.92 65.80 -1.81
N GLU A 364 69.42 66.72 -1.00
CA GLU A 364 69.48 68.13 -1.39
C GLU A 364 70.60 68.37 -2.41
N GLY A 365 70.22 68.80 -3.60
CA GLY A 365 71.16 69.27 -4.62
C GLY A 365 71.20 70.80 -4.67
N PRO A 366 72.19 71.40 -5.36
CA PRO A 366 72.35 72.85 -5.48
C PRO A 366 71.20 73.58 -6.21
N THR A 367 70.18 72.86 -6.69
CA THR A 367 68.99 73.40 -7.37
C THR A 367 67.68 73.00 -6.66
N GLY A 368 67.76 72.41 -5.45
CA GLY A 368 66.62 71.92 -4.67
C GLY A 368 66.69 70.40 -4.36
N PRO A 369 65.78 69.89 -3.52
CA PRO A 369 65.75 68.48 -3.12
C PRO A 369 65.36 67.57 -4.29
N LYS A 370 66.26 66.64 -4.66
CA LYS A 370 66.02 65.58 -5.66
C LYS A 370 65.86 64.24 -4.94
N PHE A 371 64.87 63.47 -5.37
CA PHE A 371 64.62 62.13 -4.86
C PHE A 371 65.42 61.12 -5.68
N ILE A 372 66.43 60.49 -5.07
CA ILE A 372 67.30 59.51 -5.73
C ILE A 372 66.92 58.11 -5.24
N LEU A 373 66.70 57.20 -6.18
CA LEU A 373 66.33 55.82 -5.88
C LEU A 373 67.50 55.12 -5.15
N SER A 374 67.22 54.56 -3.97
CA SER A 374 68.22 53.80 -3.23
C SER A 374 68.32 52.37 -3.80
N VAL A 375 69.36 52.11 -4.60
CA VAL A 375 69.58 50.83 -5.29
C VAL A 375 69.65 49.64 -4.33
N SER A 376 70.23 49.81 -3.14
CA SER A 376 70.31 48.74 -2.14
C SER A 376 68.95 48.43 -1.50
N ARG A 377 68.08 49.43 -1.28
CA ARG A 377 66.73 49.23 -0.73
C ARG A 377 65.80 48.59 -1.74
N THR A 378 65.85 49.00 -3.01
CA THR A 378 65.06 48.35 -4.06
C THR A 378 65.49 46.91 -4.28
N PHE A 379 66.80 46.62 -4.17
CA PHE A 379 67.32 45.25 -4.25
C PHE A 379 66.80 44.35 -3.11
N ILE A 380 66.78 44.84 -1.86
CA ILE A 380 66.22 44.09 -0.71
C ILE A 380 64.73 43.84 -0.91
N LYS A 381 63.96 44.87 -1.25
CA LYS A 381 62.52 44.74 -1.49
C LYS A 381 62.20 43.76 -2.61
N LEU A 382 62.97 43.77 -3.71
CA LEU A 382 62.82 42.83 -4.80
C LEU A 382 63.12 41.39 -4.37
N LYS A 383 64.16 41.17 -3.55
CA LYS A 383 64.47 39.86 -2.99
C LYS A 383 63.30 39.33 -2.14
N ASP A 384 62.74 40.18 -1.28
CA ASP A 384 61.62 39.81 -0.41
C ASP A 384 60.37 39.44 -1.25
N LEU A 385 60.05 40.26 -2.25
CA LEU A 385 58.98 39.97 -3.23
C LEU A 385 59.19 38.65 -3.99
N ILE A 386 60.43 38.29 -4.33
CA ILE A 386 60.73 37.01 -5.00
C ILE A 386 60.52 35.83 -4.04
N LEU A 387 60.93 35.95 -2.78
CA LEU A 387 60.72 34.92 -1.77
C LEU A 387 59.23 34.76 -1.45
N GLU A 388 58.50 35.86 -1.31
CA GLU A 388 57.05 35.87 -1.13
C GLU A 388 56.35 35.22 -2.34
N LYS A 389 56.71 35.59 -3.57
CA LYS A 389 56.18 34.95 -4.78
C LYS A 389 56.42 33.44 -4.79
N ARG A 390 57.60 32.97 -4.38
CA ARG A 390 57.88 31.52 -4.27
C ARG A 390 57.05 30.84 -3.19
N SER A 391 56.91 31.47 -2.02
CA SER A 391 56.06 30.95 -0.94
C SER A 391 54.60 30.83 -1.38
N LEU A 392 54.06 31.88 -2.00
CA LEU A 392 52.71 31.88 -2.57
C LEU A 392 52.55 30.83 -3.67
N GLN A 393 53.55 30.67 -4.54
CA GLN A 393 53.53 29.61 -5.55
C GLN A 393 53.46 28.21 -4.93
N GLN A 394 54.23 27.95 -3.87
CA GLN A 394 54.20 26.67 -3.16
C GLN A 394 52.86 26.43 -2.47
N GLN A 395 52.25 27.46 -1.87
CA GLN A 395 50.90 27.37 -1.30
C GLN A 395 49.85 27.08 -2.38
N ILE A 396 49.92 27.75 -3.52
CA ILE A 396 49.04 27.51 -4.67
C ILE A 396 49.18 26.07 -5.17
N ASP A 397 50.39 25.54 -5.26
CA ASP A 397 50.61 24.17 -5.72
C ASP A 397 50.14 23.13 -4.68
N GLY A 398 50.25 23.45 -3.38
CA GLY A 398 49.63 22.68 -2.30
C GLY A 398 48.10 22.64 -2.40
N LEU A 399 47.47 23.80 -2.64
CA LEU A 399 46.02 23.92 -2.84
C LEU A 399 45.56 23.17 -4.09
N LYS A 400 46.31 23.23 -5.21
CA LYS A 400 46.00 22.43 -6.41
C LYS A 400 46.00 20.94 -6.11
N ASN A 401 47.03 20.44 -5.43
CA ASN A 401 47.12 19.01 -5.08
C ASN A 401 45.97 18.57 -4.15
N LEU A 402 45.62 19.41 -3.17
CA LEU A 402 44.46 19.16 -2.33
C LEU A 402 43.17 19.11 -3.16
N ASN A 403 42.98 20.08 -4.06
CA ASN A 403 41.79 20.12 -4.91
C ASN A 403 41.68 18.87 -5.80
N THR A 404 42.77 18.43 -6.43
CA THR A 404 42.79 17.19 -7.24
C THR A 404 42.47 15.94 -6.40
N LYS A 405 42.92 15.88 -5.14
CA LYS A 405 42.57 14.79 -4.22
C LYS A 405 41.09 14.82 -3.84
N LEU A 406 40.52 16.00 -3.64
CA LEU A 406 39.10 16.17 -3.36
C LEU A 406 38.25 15.76 -4.56
N GLU A 407 38.60 16.22 -5.77
CA GLU A 407 37.96 15.79 -7.02
C GLU A 407 37.97 14.26 -7.15
N SER A 408 39.13 13.62 -6.98
CA SER A 408 39.23 12.14 -7.04
C SER A 408 38.40 11.42 -5.97
N LYS A 409 38.26 12.00 -4.77
CA LYS A 409 37.39 11.44 -3.72
C LYS A 409 35.91 11.59 -4.09
N THR A 410 35.52 12.75 -4.61
CA THR A 410 34.16 13.02 -5.09
C THR A 410 33.78 12.05 -6.21
N ASP A 411 34.64 11.85 -7.21
CA ASP A 411 34.39 10.92 -8.32
C ASP A 411 34.17 9.48 -7.82
N LYS A 412 34.96 9.03 -6.84
CA LYS A 412 34.80 7.69 -6.23
C LYS A 412 33.48 7.56 -5.49
N GLN A 413 33.05 8.61 -4.80
CA GLN A 413 31.78 8.62 -4.08
C GLN A 413 30.61 8.63 -5.07
N GLU A 414 30.68 9.44 -6.12
CA GLU A 414 29.69 9.47 -7.19
C GLU A 414 29.55 8.10 -7.87
N HIS A 415 30.67 7.46 -8.20
CA HIS A 415 30.65 6.12 -8.77
C HIS A 415 30.04 5.07 -7.83
N ARG A 416 30.36 5.15 -6.52
CA ARG A 416 29.76 4.26 -5.51
C ARG A 416 28.26 4.49 -5.41
N LEU A 417 27.80 5.74 -5.39
CA LEU A 417 26.37 6.08 -5.37
C LEU A 417 25.67 5.55 -6.63
N TYR A 418 26.25 5.75 -7.80
CA TYR A 418 25.74 5.20 -9.05
C TYR A 418 25.54 3.68 -9.00
N CYS A 419 26.54 2.93 -8.48
CA CYS A 419 26.43 1.49 -8.30
C CYS A 419 25.30 1.10 -7.33
N VAL A 420 25.17 1.79 -6.20
CA VAL A 420 24.08 1.55 -5.22
C VAL A 420 22.72 1.84 -5.85
N THR A 421 22.56 2.94 -6.58
CA THR A 421 21.31 3.28 -7.28
C THR A 421 20.96 2.23 -8.34
N LYS A 422 21.95 1.70 -9.06
CA LYS A 422 21.75 0.62 -10.04
C LYS A 422 21.23 -0.66 -9.37
N GLU A 423 21.82 -1.07 -8.25
CA GLU A 423 21.35 -2.24 -7.50
C GLU A 423 19.96 -2.00 -6.89
N LEU A 424 19.68 -0.80 -6.38
CA LEU A 424 18.36 -0.44 -5.87
C LEU A 424 17.29 -0.49 -6.97
N ASN A 425 17.60 -0.06 -8.19
CA ASN A 425 16.68 -0.18 -9.31
C ASN A 425 16.41 -1.64 -9.68
N LYS A 426 17.42 -2.53 -9.62
CA LYS A 426 17.22 -3.97 -9.83
C LYS A 426 16.31 -4.58 -8.77
N THR A 427 16.55 -4.29 -7.50
CA THR A 427 15.72 -4.80 -6.41
C THR A 427 14.29 -4.25 -6.49
N TRP A 428 14.13 -2.99 -6.86
CA TRP A 428 12.82 -2.40 -7.13
C TRP A 428 12.07 -3.17 -8.22
N HIS A 429 12.71 -3.46 -9.37
CA HIS A 429 12.09 -4.25 -10.44
C HIS A 429 11.72 -5.67 -9.99
N LEU A 430 12.56 -6.31 -9.17
CA LEU A 430 12.25 -7.64 -8.63
C LEU A 430 11.03 -7.58 -7.69
N VAL A 431 10.97 -6.60 -6.80
CA VAL A 431 9.82 -6.37 -5.92
C VAL A 431 8.55 -6.10 -6.73
N SER A 432 8.61 -5.31 -7.81
CA SER A 432 7.47 -5.10 -8.71
C SER A 432 6.99 -6.41 -9.35
N LYS A 433 7.91 -7.29 -9.79
CA LYS A 433 7.56 -8.61 -10.33
C LYS A 433 6.90 -9.51 -9.28
N LEU A 434 7.44 -9.53 -8.06
CA LEU A 434 6.87 -10.30 -6.95
C LEU A 434 5.45 -9.83 -6.59
N LYS A 435 5.22 -8.51 -6.57
CA LYS A 435 3.88 -7.94 -6.37
C LYS A 435 2.89 -8.41 -7.44
N LEU A 436 3.30 -8.35 -8.71
CA LEU A 436 2.46 -8.83 -9.81
C LEU A 436 2.15 -10.34 -9.70
N GLN A 437 3.13 -11.14 -9.27
CA GLN A 437 2.92 -12.58 -9.00
C GLN A 437 1.95 -12.82 -7.84
N GLN A 438 2.08 -12.04 -6.76
CA GLN A 438 1.17 -12.10 -5.61
C GLN A 438 -0.26 -11.76 -6.04
N ASP A 439 -0.46 -10.70 -6.82
CA ASP A 439 -1.78 -10.30 -7.33
C ASP A 439 -2.37 -11.41 -8.22
N ARG A 440 -1.55 -12.04 -9.07
CA ARG A 440 -1.97 -13.18 -9.89
C ARG A 440 -2.39 -14.38 -9.05
N LEU A 441 -1.65 -14.70 -7.97
CA LEU A 441 -2.00 -15.80 -7.06
C LEU A 441 -3.30 -15.50 -6.31
N HIS A 442 -3.51 -14.27 -5.83
CA HIS A 442 -4.77 -13.88 -5.19
C HIS A 442 -5.96 -13.98 -6.15
N ASN A 443 -5.80 -13.56 -7.41
CA ASN A 443 -6.85 -13.70 -8.41
C ASN A 443 -7.18 -15.18 -8.70
N ASN A 444 -6.15 -16.03 -8.83
CA ASN A 444 -6.34 -17.47 -9.00
C ASN A 444 -7.04 -18.11 -7.80
N GLU A 445 -6.65 -17.74 -6.58
CA GLU A 445 -7.30 -18.21 -5.35
C GLU A 445 -8.78 -17.79 -5.31
N ALA A 446 -9.09 -16.55 -5.67
CA ALA A 446 -10.46 -16.06 -5.74
C ALA A 446 -11.30 -16.84 -6.75
N PHE A 447 -10.73 -17.13 -7.93
CA PHE A 447 -11.36 -17.97 -8.95
C PHE A 447 -11.65 -19.39 -8.43
N LEU A 448 -10.65 -20.06 -7.83
CA LEU A 448 -10.82 -21.39 -7.26
C LEU A 448 -11.86 -21.42 -6.13
N ARG A 449 -11.91 -20.38 -5.28
CA ARG A 449 -12.94 -20.25 -4.24
C ARG A 449 -14.33 -20.12 -4.82
N PHE A 450 -14.47 -19.41 -5.94
CA PHE A 450 -15.73 -19.29 -6.67
C PHE A 450 -16.16 -20.64 -7.25
N GLU A 451 -15.29 -21.34 -7.97
CA GLU A 451 -15.57 -22.66 -8.53
C GLU A 451 -15.93 -23.68 -7.44
N LEU A 452 -15.22 -23.64 -6.31
CA LEU A 452 -15.50 -24.52 -5.18
C LEU A 452 -16.87 -24.24 -4.58
N LYS A 453 -17.27 -22.96 -4.47
CA LYS A 453 -18.61 -22.56 -4.02
C LYS A 453 -19.69 -23.06 -4.98
N GLU A 454 -19.46 -22.95 -6.29
CA GLU A 454 -20.37 -23.46 -7.33
C GLU A 454 -20.52 -24.98 -7.24
N ASN A 455 -19.41 -25.72 -7.16
CA ASN A 455 -19.41 -27.18 -7.00
C ASN A 455 -20.16 -27.62 -5.74
N ARG A 456 -19.95 -26.94 -4.61
CA ARG A 456 -20.71 -27.20 -3.37
C ARG A 456 -22.21 -26.99 -3.57
N ALA A 457 -22.62 -25.95 -4.27
CA ALA A 457 -24.03 -25.69 -4.56
C ALA A 457 -24.65 -26.78 -5.45
N ILE A 458 -23.93 -27.26 -6.46
CA ILE A 458 -24.36 -28.37 -7.31
C ILE A 458 -24.52 -29.67 -6.50
N VAL A 459 -23.56 -30.01 -5.66
CA VAL A 459 -23.63 -31.19 -4.79
C VAL A 459 -24.83 -31.10 -3.84
N GLU A 460 -25.08 -29.93 -3.25
CA GLU A 460 -26.24 -29.73 -2.38
C GLU A 460 -27.56 -29.91 -3.14
N LYS A 461 -27.64 -29.42 -4.38
CA LYS A 461 -28.79 -29.62 -5.27
C LYS A 461 -29.02 -31.11 -5.56
N LEU A 462 -27.97 -31.84 -5.94
CA LEU A 462 -28.05 -33.29 -6.19
C LEU A 462 -28.46 -34.07 -4.92
N LYS A 463 -27.97 -33.66 -3.75
CA LYS A 463 -28.38 -34.24 -2.46
C LYS A 463 -29.88 -34.05 -2.21
N LYS A 464 -30.41 -32.84 -2.47
CA LYS A 464 -31.85 -32.55 -2.36
C LYS A 464 -32.68 -33.37 -3.34
N GLU A 465 -32.23 -33.50 -4.59
CA GLU A 465 -32.88 -34.35 -5.60
C GLU A 465 -32.89 -35.83 -5.19
N MET A 466 -31.77 -36.36 -4.70
CA MET A 466 -31.68 -37.74 -4.20
C MET A 466 -32.61 -37.97 -3.00
N GLN A 467 -32.71 -37.03 -2.08
CA GLN A 467 -33.66 -37.10 -0.96
C GLN A 467 -35.11 -37.10 -1.46
N SER A 468 -35.44 -36.27 -2.46
CA SER A 468 -36.76 -36.27 -3.10
C SER A 468 -37.09 -37.62 -3.73
N TYR A 469 -36.13 -38.25 -4.43
CA TYR A 469 -36.33 -39.60 -4.97
C TYR A 469 -36.53 -40.64 -3.87
N LYS A 470 -35.75 -40.62 -2.80
CA LYS A 470 -35.94 -41.52 -1.64
C LYS A 470 -37.32 -41.37 -1.01
N GLU A 471 -37.82 -40.14 -0.88
CA GLU A 471 -39.16 -39.89 -0.37
C GLU A 471 -40.26 -40.39 -1.31
N LYS A 472 -40.12 -40.15 -2.62
CA LYS A 472 -41.04 -40.69 -3.64
C LYS A 472 -41.09 -42.22 -3.59
N TRP A 473 -39.94 -42.88 -3.50
CA TRP A 473 -39.85 -44.33 -3.34
C TRP A 473 -40.45 -44.84 -2.04
N ARG A 474 -40.30 -44.10 -0.92
CA ARG A 474 -40.98 -44.44 0.34
C ARG A 474 -42.50 -44.38 0.18
N LYS A 475 -43.04 -43.32 -0.44
CA LYS A 475 -44.48 -43.19 -0.72
C LYS A 475 -45.01 -44.30 -1.63
N VAL A 476 -44.23 -44.72 -2.63
CA VAL A 476 -44.60 -45.85 -3.50
C VAL A 476 -44.65 -47.16 -2.72
N ARG A 477 -43.68 -47.41 -1.84
CA ARG A 477 -43.69 -48.60 -0.97
C ARG A 477 -44.86 -48.60 0.01
N GLU A 478 -45.11 -47.48 0.68
CA GLU A 478 -46.25 -47.32 1.60
C GLU A 478 -47.58 -47.64 0.88
N LYS A 479 -47.79 -47.10 -0.33
CA LYS A 479 -48.97 -47.42 -1.15
C LYS A 479 -49.03 -48.89 -1.59
N ASN A 480 -47.88 -49.51 -1.84
CA ASN A 480 -47.83 -50.94 -2.17
C ASN A 480 -48.19 -51.80 -0.96
N ASP A 481 -47.67 -51.46 0.22
CA ASP A 481 -47.98 -52.13 1.48
C ASP A 481 -49.47 -51.98 1.85
N GLU A 482 -50.04 -50.78 1.68
CA GLU A 482 -51.49 -50.53 1.80
C GLU A 482 -52.29 -51.38 0.82
N SER A 483 -51.88 -51.40 -0.45
CA SER A 483 -52.54 -52.22 -1.49
C SER A 483 -52.47 -53.72 -1.14
N GLN A 484 -51.33 -54.19 -0.63
CA GLN A 484 -51.15 -55.57 -0.17
C GLN A 484 -52.06 -55.89 1.01
N CYS A 485 -52.21 -54.98 1.97
CA CYS A 485 -53.13 -55.14 3.09
C CYS A 485 -54.58 -55.25 2.62
N VAL A 486 -55.00 -54.38 1.69
CA VAL A 486 -56.35 -54.44 1.09
C VAL A 486 -56.55 -55.77 0.35
N TRP A 487 -55.57 -56.22 -0.44
CA TRP A 487 -55.62 -57.52 -1.12
C TRP A 487 -55.73 -58.70 -0.15
N GLN A 488 -55.02 -58.64 0.98
CA GLN A 488 -55.09 -59.68 2.00
C GLN A 488 -56.46 -59.68 2.70
N GLN A 489 -56.99 -58.50 3.06
CA GLN A 489 -58.34 -58.36 3.62
C GLN A 489 -59.41 -58.93 2.68
N LEU A 490 -59.31 -58.66 1.38
CA LEU A 490 -60.21 -59.22 0.37
C LEU A 490 -60.11 -60.75 0.32
N LYS A 491 -58.90 -61.32 0.34
CA LYS A 491 -58.71 -62.78 0.38
C LYS A 491 -59.34 -63.40 1.62
N ASP A 492 -59.16 -62.77 2.78
CA ASP A 492 -59.71 -63.23 4.05
C ASP A 492 -61.25 -63.15 4.03
N GLU A 493 -61.83 -62.06 3.48
CA GLU A 493 -63.27 -61.91 3.30
C GLU A 493 -63.85 -62.97 2.34
N PHE A 494 -63.19 -63.26 1.22
CA PHE A 494 -63.62 -64.33 0.32
C PHE A 494 -63.52 -65.71 0.97
N ALA A 495 -62.47 -65.97 1.76
CA ALA A 495 -62.33 -67.20 2.52
C ALA A 495 -63.44 -67.34 3.56
N GLN A 496 -63.76 -66.28 4.28
CA GLN A 496 -64.87 -66.23 5.25
C GLN A 496 -66.21 -66.49 4.57
N ARG A 497 -66.53 -65.82 3.46
CA ARG A 497 -67.76 -66.07 2.68
C ARG A 497 -67.85 -67.53 2.21
N ARG A 498 -66.74 -68.13 1.80
CA ARG A 498 -66.67 -69.55 1.43
C ARG A 498 -66.94 -70.45 2.64
N GLN A 499 -66.34 -70.17 3.80
CA GLN A 499 -66.60 -70.93 5.03
C GLN A 499 -68.05 -70.78 5.50
N GLU A 500 -68.62 -69.59 5.48
CA GLU A 500 -70.03 -69.34 5.80
C GLU A 500 -70.98 -70.09 4.85
N SER A 501 -70.64 -70.16 3.56
CA SER A 501 -71.41 -70.95 2.59
C SER A 501 -71.37 -72.45 2.88
N LEU A 502 -70.22 -72.99 3.31
CA LEU A 502 -70.06 -74.39 3.71
C LEU A 502 -70.76 -74.67 5.05
N SER A 503 -70.70 -73.75 6.02
CA SER A 503 -71.40 -73.85 7.30
C SER A 503 -72.92 -73.82 7.14
N ARG A 504 -73.46 -73.09 6.15
CA ARG A 504 -74.90 -73.14 5.80
C ARG A 504 -75.32 -74.44 5.12
N GLN A 505 -74.39 -75.22 4.57
CA GLN A 505 -74.61 -76.53 3.96
C GLN A 505 -74.23 -77.70 4.88
N GLY A 506 -73.65 -77.43 6.06
CA GLY A 506 -73.14 -78.41 7.01
C GLY A 506 -74.21 -79.02 7.92
N GLY A 507 -75.14 -79.74 7.31
CA GLY A 507 -76.07 -80.66 7.98
C GLY A 507 -76.22 -81.94 7.19
N GLN A 508 -75.11 -82.60 6.81
CA GLN A 508 -75.09 -84.03 6.45
C GLN A 508 -73.67 -84.59 6.28
N SER A 509 -73.43 -85.72 6.94
CA SER A 509 -72.22 -86.53 6.92
C SER A 509 -71.97 -87.22 5.58
N SER A 510 -70.71 -87.44 5.19
CA SER A 510 -70.08 -88.79 5.11
C SER A 510 -68.74 -88.81 4.35
N SER A 511 -67.81 -89.53 4.97
CA SER A 511 -66.52 -90.11 4.59
C SER A 511 -66.17 -90.35 3.09
N SER A 512 -64.92 -90.03 2.71
CA SER A 512 -63.84 -91.01 2.39
C SER A 512 -62.83 -90.53 1.33
N ALA A 513 -61.56 -90.71 1.70
CA ALA A 513 -60.30 -90.41 1.04
C ALA A 513 -60.14 -90.78 -0.45
N SER A 514 -59.41 -89.92 -1.18
CA SER A 514 -58.26 -90.36 -2.00
C SER A 514 -57.23 -89.22 -2.16
N SER A 515 -55.97 -89.63 -2.18
CA SER A 515 -54.69 -88.94 -1.93
C SER A 515 -54.25 -87.89 -3.00
N PRO A 516 -53.12 -87.18 -2.78
CA PRO A 516 -52.84 -85.86 -3.32
C PRO A 516 -52.21 -85.90 -4.72
N ILE A 517 -52.57 -84.95 -5.57
CA ILE A 517 -51.86 -84.69 -6.82
C ILE A 517 -50.85 -83.58 -6.59
N SER A 518 -49.60 -84.00 -6.42
CA SER A 518 -48.43 -83.20 -6.79
C SER A 518 -48.49 -82.94 -8.30
N LEU A 519 -48.82 -81.70 -8.68
CA LEU A 519 -48.48 -81.16 -9.99
C LEU A 519 -47.34 -80.15 -9.79
N SER A 520 -46.14 -80.70 -9.83
CA SER A 520 -44.96 -79.98 -10.30
C SER A 520 -45.25 -79.49 -11.72
N ASN A 521 -45.44 -78.18 -11.86
CA ASN A 521 -44.96 -77.46 -13.03
C ASN A 521 -44.74 -76.00 -12.65
N SER A 522 -43.46 -75.73 -12.42
CA SER A 522 -42.84 -74.41 -12.45
C SER A 522 -43.23 -73.69 -13.74
N PRO A 523 -43.42 -72.36 -13.68
CA PRO A 523 -42.47 -71.53 -14.38
C PRO A 523 -41.70 -70.71 -13.35
N SER A 524 -40.39 -70.92 -13.36
CA SER A 524 -39.43 -70.16 -12.59
C SER A 524 -39.43 -68.72 -13.09
N PRO A 525 -39.54 -67.69 -12.22
CA PRO A 525 -38.75 -66.49 -12.40
C PRO A 525 -37.36 -66.74 -11.79
N PRO A 526 -36.30 -66.14 -12.35
CA PRO A 526 -34.94 -66.42 -11.92
C PRO A 526 -34.75 -65.97 -10.47
N ARG A 527 -34.09 -66.84 -9.69
CA ARG A 527 -33.37 -66.38 -8.51
C ARG A 527 -32.17 -65.60 -9.02
N GLU A 528 -32.11 -64.31 -8.71
CA GLU A 528 -30.85 -63.69 -8.35
C GLU A 528 -30.92 -63.34 -6.87
N ASP A 529 -29.87 -63.75 -6.17
CA ASP A 529 -29.67 -63.59 -4.75
C ASP A 529 -29.65 -62.10 -4.38
N SER A 530 -30.42 -61.71 -3.35
CA SER A 530 -30.23 -60.45 -2.62
C SER A 530 -30.84 -60.53 -1.24
N SER A 531 -30.37 -61.53 -0.48
CA SER A 531 -30.18 -61.40 0.96
C SER A 531 -28.68 -61.43 1.20
N LEU A 532 -28.00 -60.34 0.83
CA LEU A 532 -26.75 -59.98 1.48
C LEU A 532 -27.09 -58.98 2.58
N SER A 533 -26.66 -59.37 3.76
CA SER A 533 -26.48 -58.58 4.96
C SER A 533 -26.16 -57.12 4.67
N LEU A 534 -26.92 -56.29 5.37
CA LEU A 534 -26.66 -54.89 5.66
C LEU A 534 -25.41 -54.79 6.55
N GLU A 535 -24.21 -54.91 5.99
CA GLU A 535 -22.94 -54.51 6.59
C GLU A 535 -21.90 -54.40 5.44
N GLU A 536 -21.09 -53.34 5.45
CA GLU A 536 -20.06 -52.96 4.46
C GLU A 536 -20.53 -52.31 3.14
N VAL A 537 -20.77 -51.00 3.21
CA VAL A 537 -20.52 -50.05 2.09
C VAL A 537 -19.88 -48.79 2.66
N ASP A 538 -18.66 -48.95 3.17
CA ASP A 538 -17.76 -47.83 3.49
C ASP A 538 -16.51 -47.79 2.58
N ASP A 539 -16.42 -48.61 1.52
CA ASP A 539 -15.21 -48.70 0.68
C ASP A 539 -15.48 -48.53 -0.83
N PHE A 540 -16.05 -47.38 -1.22
CA PHE A 540 -16.06 -46.95 -2.63
C PHE A 540 -15.48 -45.54 -2.82
N CYS A 541 -14.42 -45.21 -2.07
CA CYS A 541 -13.63 -43.99 -2.23
C CYS A 541 -12.13 -44.24 -2.47
N ALA A 542 -11.70 -45.48 -2.73
CA ALA A 542 -10.32 -45.79 -3.07
C ALA A 542 -10.21 -46.17 -4.55
N GLY A 543 -9.96 -45.18 -5.42
CA GLY A 543 -9.71 -45.46 -6.83
C GLY A 543 -9.99 -44.31 -7.80
N ILE A 544 -9.55 -43.09 -7.49
CA ILE A 544 -9.23 -42.12 -8.54
C ILE A 544 -7.73 -41.88 -8.44
N ASP A 545 -7.01 -42.58 -9.30
CA ASP A 545 -5.61 -42.33 -9.60
C ASP A 545 -5.53 -40.99 -10.36
N LEU A 546 -5.39 -39.89 -9.63
CA LEU A 546 -5.03 -38.56 -10.16
C LEU A 546 -3.50 -38.48 -10.26
N GLY A 547 -2.94 -39.40 -11.03
CA GLY A 547 -1.53 -39.44 -11.38
C GLY A 547 -1.28 -38.97 -12.81
N ASP A 548 -1.70 -37.75 -13.19
CA ASP A 548 -1.08 -37.01 -14.31
C ASP A 548 -1.61 -35.57 -14.43
N ALA A 549 -0.94 -34.60 -13.80
CA ALA A 549 -0.93 -33.17 -14.19
C ALA A 549 -0.12 -32.33 -13.19
N MET A 550 1.16 -32.64 -13.01
CA MET A 550 2.12 -31.71 -12.39
C MET A 550 3.48 -31.93 -13.05
N THR A 551 3.56 -31.69 -14.36
CA THR A 551 4.84 -31.36 -14.99
C THR A 551 5.20 -29.92 -14.63
N PRO A 552 6.32 -29.66 -13.96
CA PRO A 552 6.81 -28.30 -13.74
C PRO A 552 7.19 -27.66 -15.10
N PRO A 553 7.08 -26.33 -15.24
CA PRO A 553 7.55 -25.65 -16.44
C PRO A 553 9.07 -25.87 -16.60
N PRO A 554 9.57 -26.03 -17.83
CA PRO A 554 11.00 -26.18 -18.06
C PRO A 554 11.72 -24.92 -17.57
N THR A 555 12.73 -25.13 -16.73
CA THR A 555 13.74 -24.14 -16.37
C THR A 555 14.34 -23.52 -17.64
N PRO A 556 14.52 -22.19 -17.71
CA PRO A 556 15.28 -21.59 -18.80
C PRO A 556 16.71 -22.11 -18.75
N SER A 557 17.09 -22.78 -19.82
CA SER A 557 18.45 -23.20 -20.16
C SER A 557 19.43 -22.05 -19.96
N GLU A 558 20.47 -22.33 -19.18
CA GLU A 558 21.71 -21.56 -19.17
C GLU A 558 22.34 -21.63 -20.56
N ASP A 559 22.16 -20.58 -21.34
CA ASP A 559 22.99 -20.34 -22.51
C ASP A 559 24.37 -19.89 -22.02
N VAL A 560 25.28 -20.86 -22.09
CA VAL A 560 26.73 -20.71 -22.06
C VAL A 560 27.11 -19.72 -23.17
N THR A 561 27.25 -18.44 -22.81
CA THR A 561 28.03 -17.50 -23.61
C THR A 561 29.49 -17.62 -23.19
N THR A 562 30.21 -18.39 -24.00
CA THR A 562 31.66 -18.38 -24.15
C THR A 562 32.25 -17.00 -23.93
N THR A 563 33.03 -16.87 -22.87
CA THR A 563 33.97 -15.79 -22.60
C THR A 563 35.03 -15.78 -23.72
N ASN A 564 34.83 -14.93 -24.72
CA ASN A 564 35.91 -14.54 -25.62
C ASN A 564 36.82 -13.56 -24.88
N VAL A 565 37.98 -14.05 -24.49
CA VAL A 565 39.15 -13.27 -24.06
C VAL A 565 39.64 -12.45 -25.26
N PRO A 566 39.68 -11.11 -25.21
CA PRO A 566 40.49 -10.35 -26.14
C PRO A 566 41.93 -10.36 -25.62
N ALA A 567 42.81 -10.92 -26.44
CA ALA A 567 44.24 -10.82 -26.28
C ALA A 567 44.69 -9.35 -26.23
N ASP A 568 45.56 -9.06 -25.27
CA ASP A 568 46.52 -7.96 -25.38
C ASP A 568 47.26 -8.03 -26.72
N PRO A 569 47.53 -6.87 -27.32
CA PRO A 569 48.78 -6.68 -28.01
C PRO A 569 49.63 -5.67 -27.24
N GLU A 570 50.80 -6.14 -26.82
CA GLU A 570 51.98 -5.28 -26.65
C GLU A 570 52.14 -4.39 -27.90
N GLY A 571 52.34 -3.10 -27.65
CA GLY A 571 52.54 -2.04 -28.65
C GLY A 571 52.43 -0.66 -28.01
#